data_AF-A0A4T0WV94-F1
#
_entry.id   AF-A0A4T0WV94-F1
#
_cell.length_a   1.000
_cell.length_b   1.000
_cell.length_c   1.000
_cell.angle_alpha   90.00
_cell.angle_beta   90.00
_cell.angle_gamma   90.00
#
_symmetry.space_group_name_H-M   'P 1'
#
loop_
_entity.id
_entity.type
_entity.pdbx_description
1 polymer ?
#
loop_
_entity_poly.entity_id
_entity_poly.type
_entity_poly.pdbx_seq_one_letter_code
_entity_poly.pdbx_strand_id
1 'polypeptide(L)'
;MGNLQRGVFVAAIPTIVQTCYFIINFINKNFILPKALKRLFDHVINEHLKLKYNKLPRGVLNPYLPGFYGETFVGKGLRTCFKIAGPIIWISRLIICFLINLIPFLGPFLVILIRAQRSGFNKHKRYFHLKGYSNAQVFYIWINSKAIYFFFGVTTLLLESIPFVGYLFIFTNAVGAAFWAGDIEKQMHSQLTKKDFSKDEKQI
;
A
#
# COMPACT_ATOMS: atom_id res chain seq x y z
N MET A 1 37.03 -37.05 -18.41
CA MET A 1 35.56 -36.83 -18.31
C MET A 1 35.09 -36.40 -16.92
N GLY A 2 35.69 -36.84 -15.80
CA GLY A 2 35.20 -36.52 -14.43
C GLY A 2 35.25 -35.04 -13.98
N ASN A 3 36.25 -34.25 -14.43
CA ASN A 3 36.36 -32.84 -14.03
C ASN A 3 35.34 -31.93 -14.76
N LEU A 4 34.98 -32.27 -16.00
CA LEU A 4 33.98 -31.53 -16.78
C LEU A 4 32.57 -31.71 -16.21
N GLN A 5 32.21 -32.95 -15.81
CA GLN A 5 30.93 -33.20 -15.15
C GLN A 5 30.84 -32.48 -13.79
N ARG A 6 31.90 -32.50 -12.97
CA ARG A 6 31.93 -31.75 -11.70
C ARG A 6 31.72 -30.25 -11.90
N GLY A 7 32.35 -29.64 -12.90
CA GLY A 7 32.16 -28.22 -13.24
C GLY A 7 30.73 -27.88 -13.66
N VAL A 8 30.09 -28.76 -14.44
CA VAL A 8 28.68 -28.60 -14.85
C VAL A 8 27.75 -28.66 -13.64
N PHE A 9 27.95 -29.60 -12.70
CA PHE A 9 27.13 -29.69 -11.49
C PHE A 9 27.28 -28.46 -10.58
N VAL A 10 28.50 -27.94 -10.41
CA VAL A 10 28.77 -26.76 -9.57
C VAL A 10 28.11 -25.49 -10.12
N ALA A 11 27.99 -25.35 -11.45
CA ALA A 11 27.29 -24.21 -12.07
C ALA A 11 25.77 -24.43 -12.25
N ALA A 12 25.34 -25.67 -12.48
CA ALA A 12 23.93 -26.01 -12.69
C ALA A 12 23.10 -25.91 -11.42
N ILE A 13 23.63 -26.31 -10.26
CA ILE A 13 22.86 -26.30 -9.01
C ILE A 13 22.44 -24.87 -8.60
N PRO A 14 23.34 -23.86 -8.56
CA PRO A 14 22.94 -22.48 -8.21
C PRO A 14 21.94 -21.88 -9.19
N THR A 15 22.10 -22.15 -10.49
CA THR A 15 21.21 -21.62 -11.53
C THR A 15 19.82 -22.24 -11.47
N ILE A 16 19.72 -23.54 -11.19
CA ILE A 16 18.44 -24.22 -10.93
C ILE A 16 17.78 -23.63 -9.67
N VAL A 17 18.52 -23.49 -8.57
CA VAL A 17 17.98 -22.90 -7.34
C VAL A 17 17.50 -21.47 -7.58
N GLN A 18 18.24 -20.66 -8.35
CA GLN A 18 17.87 -19.30 -8.70
C GLN A 18 16.60 -19.24 -9.57
N THR A 19 16.47 -20.11 -10.58
CA THR A 19 15.28 -20.16 -11.44
C THR A 19 14.05 -20.62 -10.65
N CYS A 20 14.19 -21.63 -9.78
CA CYS A 20 13.14 -22.05 -8.86
C CYS A 20 12.73 -20.91 -7.90
N TYR A 21 13.69 -20.23 -7.28
CA TYR A 21 13.43 -19.08 -6.40
C TYR A 21 12.71 -17.95 -7.12
N PHE A 22 13.09 -17.65 -8.37
CA PHE A 22 12.40 -16.66 -9.20
C PHE A 22 10.95 -17.05 -9.47
N ILE A 23 10.70 -18.29 -9.91
CA ILE A 23 9.34 -18.81 -10.20
C ILE A 23 8.46 -18.75 -8.95
N ILE A 24 8.97 -19.25 -7.82
CA ILE A 24 8.25 -19.25 -6.54
C ILE A 24 7.89 -17.82 -6.13
N ASN A 25 8.84 -16.88 -6.20
CA ASN A 25 8.58 -15.49 -5.85
C ASN A 25 7.60 -14.80 -6.79
N PHE A 26 7.67 -15.11 -8.08
CA PHE A 26 6.75 -14.59 -9.07
C PHE A 26 5.31 -15.02 -8.77
N ILE A 27 5.10 -16.30 -8.51
CA ILE A 27 3.78 -16.85 -8.15
C ILE A 27 3.30 -16.24 -6.82
N ASN A 28 4.16 -16.20 -5.81
CA ASN A 28 3.81 -15.67 -4.50
C ASN A 28 3.37 -14.20 -4.59
N LYS A 29 4.18 -13.34 -5.23
CA LYS A 29 3.91 -11.89 -5.29
C LYS A 29 2.71 -11.54 -6.15
N ASN A 30 2.49 -12.26 -7.26
CA ASN A 30 1.45 -11.91 -8.22
C ASN A 30 0.10 -12.57 -7.91
N PHE A 31 0.08 -13.80 -7.37
CA PHE A 31 -1.15 -14.57 -7.25
C PHE A 31 -1.57 -14.85 -5.80
N ILE A 32 -0.64 -15.32 -4.95
CA ILE A 32 -0.98 -15.83 -3.62
C ILE A 32 -1.08 -14.70 -2.60
N LEU A 33 -0.01 -13.92 -2.48
CA LEU A 33 0.13 -12.88 -1.46
C LEU A 33 -0.97 -11.81 -1.54
N PRO A 34 -1.35 -11.26 -2.71
CA PRO A 34 -2.42 -10.26 -2.77
C PRO A 34 -3.77 -10.79 -2.28
N LYS A 35 -4.08 -12.07 -2.53
CA LYS A 35 -5.32 -12.70 -2.06
C LYS A 35 -5.29 -12.93 -0.55
N ALA A 36 -4.17 -13.41 -0.02
CA ALA A 36 -3.98 -13.65 1.41
C ALA A 36 -4.05 -12.33 2.21
N LEU A 37 -3.29 -11.32 1.80
CA LEU A 37 -3.28 -10.01 2.45
C LEU A 37 -4.65 -9.33 2.40
N LYS A 38 -5.39 -9.45 1.29
CA LYS A 38 -6.75 -8.93 1.19
C LYS A 38 -7.70 -9.60 2.18
N ARG A 39 -7.67 -10.93 2.30
CA ARG A 39 -8.51 -11.68 3.24
C ARG A 39 -8.20 -11.33 4.69
N LEU A 40 -6.92 -11.24 5.02
CA LEU A 40 -6.45 -10.87 6.34
C LEU A 40 -6.86 -9.43 6.70
N PHE A 41 -6.67 -8.49 5.78
CA PHE A 41 -7.13 -7.11 5.93
C PHE A 41 -8.63 -7.04 6.17
N ASP A 42 -9.42 -7.77 5.37
CA ASP A 42 -10.88 -7.81 5.51
C ASP A 42 -11.30 -8.39 6.86
N HIS A 43 -10.65 -9.46 7.31
CA HIS A 43 -10.93 -10.10 8.60
C HIS A 43 -10.66 -9.15 9.77
N VAL A 44 -9.48 -8.51 9.79
CA VAL A 44 -9.10 -7.56 10.86
C VAL A 44 -10.04 -6.37 10.89
N ILE A 45 -10.41 -5.79 9.74
CA ILE A 45 -11.38 -4.70 9.71
C ILE A 45 -12.75 -5.15 10.24
N ASN A 46 -13.21 -6.32 9.79
CA ASN A 46 -14.51 -6.87 10.18
C ASN A 46 -14.60 -7.07 11.69
N GLU A 47 -13.53 -7.59 12.31
CA GLU A 47 -13.41 -7.76 13.75
C GLU A 47 -13.27 -6.41 14.48
N HIS A 48 -12.37 -5.55 14.03
CA HIS A 48 -12.05 -4.28 14.69
C HIS A 48 -13.23 -3.29 14.68
N LEU A 49 -14.03 -3.29 13.62
CA LEU A 49 -15.24 -2.48 13.47
C LEU A 49 -16.53 -3.24 13.83
N LYS A 50 -16.43 -4.51 14.26
CA LYS A 50 -17.56 -5.40 14.59
C LYS A 50 -18.60 -5.50 13.46
N LEU A 51 -18.14 -5.43 12.22
CA LEU A 51 -18.98 -5.61 11.04
C LEU A 51 -19.29 -7.10 10.96
N LYS A 52 -20.56 -7.53 10.95
CA LYS A 52 -20.91 -8.97 10.95
C LYS A 52 -20.98 -9.54 9.53
N TYR A 53 -19.96 -9.28 8.70
CA TYR A 53 -19.92 -9.75 7.30
C TYR A 53 -18.98 -10.92 7.10
N ASN A 54 -19.37 -11.86 6.23
CA ASN A 54 -18.49 -12.96 5.80
C ASN A 54 -17.49 -12.50 4.72
N LYS A 55 -17.91 -11.58 3.85
CA LYS A 55 -17.06 -10.93 2.85
C LYS A 55 -17.47 -9.46 2.73
N LEU A 56 -16.49 -8.55 2.75
CA LEU A 56 -16.74 -7.12 2.66
C LEU A 56 -16.84 -6.68 1.19
N PRO A 57 -18.03 -6.28 0.70
CA PRO A 57 -18.19 -5.76 -0.65
C PRO A 57 -17.56 -4.37 -0.79
N ARG A 58 -17.48 -3.90 -2.03
CA ARG A 58 -17.08 -2.52 -2.33
C ARG A 58 -18.12 -1.55 -1.77
N GLY A 59 -17.67 -0.48 -1.13
CA GLY A 59 -18.57 0.56 -0.61
C GLY A 59 -19.36 0.15 0.64
N VAL A 60 -18.95 -0.91 1.34
CA VAL A 60 -19.61 -1.33 2.59
C VAL A 60 -19.38 -0.32 3.72
N LEU A 61 -18.30 0.47 3.64
CA LEU A 61 -17.99 1.53 4.60
C LEU A 61 -18.55 2.87 4.10
N ASN A 62 -18.88 3.77 5.04
CA ASN A 62 -19.45 5.08 4.72
C ASN A 62 -18.51 5.87 3.79
N PRO A 63 -18.94 6.29 2.58
CA PRO A 63 -18.09 7.00 1.62
C PRO A 63 -17.80 8.46 2.02
N TYR A 64 -18.18 8.89 3.22
CA TYR A 64 -17.85 10.20 3.75
C TYR A 64 -16.34 10.47 3.68
N LEU A 65 -15.99 11.63 3.11
CA LEU A 65 -14.62 12.12 3.01
C LEU A 65 -14.63 13.62 3.34
N PRO A 66 -14.13 14.03 4.52
CA PRO A 66 -14.15 15.44 4.90
C PRO A 66 -13.32 16.29 3.94
N GLY A 67 -13.82 17.49 3.61
CA GLY A 67 -13.14 18.44 2.74
C GLY A 67 -13.20 18.13 1.24
N PHE A 68 -13.88 17.05 0.82
CA PHE A 68 -14.10 16.73 -0.59
C PHE A 68 -15.57 17.00 -0.98
N TYR A 69 -15.79 18.08 -1.73
CA TYR A 69 -17.14 18.51 -2.17
C TYR A 69 -17.47 18.15 -3.62
N GLY A 70 -16.65 17.30 -4.25
CA GLY A 70 -16.77 16.92 -5.66
C GLY A 70 -15.54 17.28 -6.47
N GLU A 71 -15.45 16.72 -7.67
CA GLU A 71 -14.31 16.97 -8.55
C GLU A 71 -14.50 18.26 -9.34
N THR A 72 -13.68 19.28 -9.04
CA THR A 72 -13.65 20.54 -9.81
C THR A 72 -13.01 20.34 -11.19
N PHE A 73 -13.28 21.25 -12.13
CA PHE A 73 -12.65 21.22 -13.46
C PHE A 73 -11.12 21.27 -13.37
N VAL A 74 -10.57 22.10 -12.47
CA VAL A 74 -9.14 22.18 -12.18
C VAL A 74 -8.62 20.86 -11.62
N GLY A 75 -9.36 20.23 -10.70
CA GLY A 75 -9.00 18.91 -10.15
C GLY A 75 -8.93 17.82 -11.24
N LYS A 76 -9.89 17.83 -12.18
CA LYS A 76 -9.87 16.93 -13.36
C LYS A 76 -8.63 17.17 -14.22
N GLY A 77 -8.33 18.42 -14.55
CA GLY A 77 -7.16 18.81 -15.33
C GLY A 77 -5.86 18.36 -14.68
N LEU A 78 -5.66 18.71 -13.40
CA LEU A 78 -4.48 18.33 -12.62
C LEU A 78 -4.29 16.81 -12.58
N ARG A 79 -5.35 16.05 -12.29
CA ARG A 79 -5.29 14.58 -12.26
C ARG A 79 -4.90 14.01 -13.62
N THR A 80 -5.42 14.56 -14.71
CA THR A 80 -5.08 14.13 -16.06
C THR A 80 -3.61 14.41 -16.38
N CYS A 81 -3.10 15.60 -16.04
CA CYS A 81 -1.67 15.91 -16.19
C CYS A 81 -0.79 14.93 -15.38
N PHE A 82 -1.15 14.64 -14.13
CA PHE A 82 -0.44 13.67 -13.30
C PHE A 82 -0.48 12.24 -13.86
N LYS A 83 -1.57 11.87 -14.54
CA LYS A 83 -1.67 10.56 -15.22
C LYS A 83 -0.77 10.51 -16.45
N ILE A 84 -0.76 11.56 -17.28
CA ILE A 84 0.06 11.64 -18.50
C ILE A 84 1.54 11.73 -18.15
N ALA A 85 1.91 12.53 -17.14
CA ALA A 85 3.28 12.60 -16.63
C ALA A 85 3.67 11.39 -15.77
N GLY A 86 2.72 10.54 -15.40
CA GLY A 86 2.94 9.39 -14.52
C GLY A 86 4.03 8.43 -15.02
N PRO A 87 4.02 7.99 -16.29
CA PRO A 87 5.06 7.13 -16.86
C PRO A 87 6.45 7.75 -16.83
N ILE A 88 6.58 9.02 -17.24
CA ILE A 88 7.90 9.69 -17.28
C ILE A 88 8.48 9.88 -15.87
N ILE A 89 7.64 10.23 -14.90
CA ILE A 89 8.02 10.30 -13.48
C ILE A 89 8.37 8.92 -12.92
N TRP A 90 7.71 7.87 -13.39
CA TRP A 90 8.02 6.50 -12.97
C TRP A 90 9.39 6.06 -13.50
N ILE A 91 9.69 6.33 -14.78
CA ILE A 91 10.99 6.03 -15.40
C ILE A 91 12.12 6.82 -14.74
N SER A 92 11.94 8.13 -14.55
CA SER A 92 12.97 8.96 -13.92
C SER A 92 13.29 8.48 -12.50
N ARG A 93 12.27 8.13 -11.71
CA ARG A 93 12.47 7.56 -10.37
C ARG A 93 13.22 6.22 -10.42
N LEU A 94 12.96 5.37 -11.42
CA LEU A 94 13.67 4.10 -11.56
C LEU A 94 15.17 4.33 -11.81
N ILE A 95 15.52 5.26 -12.70
CA ILE A 95 16.91 5.62 -13.00
C ILE A 95 17.58 6.18 -11.75
N ILE A 96 16.93 7.11 -11.05
CA ILE A 96 17.45 7.69 -9.80
C ILE A 96 17.66 6.62 -8.72
N CYS A 97 16.67 5.73 -8.51
CA CYS A 97 16.81 4.64 -7.54
C CYS A 97 17.93 3.67 -7.90
N PHE A 98 18.10 3.38 -9.20
CA PHE A 98 19.18 2.53 -9.69
C PHE A 98 20.55 3.15 -9.39
N LEU A 99 20.73 4.43 -9.69
CA LEU A 99 21.98 5.15 -9.41
C LEU A 99 22.28 5.20 -7.90
N ILE A 100 21.27 5.48 -7.08
CA ILE A 100 21.42 5.54 -5.62
C ILE A 100 21.84 4.17 -5.04
N ASN A 101 21.33 3.06 -5.59
CA ASN A 101 21.67 1.72 -5.13
C ASN A 101 23.14 1.32 -5.40
N LEU A 102 23.90 2.09 -6.19
CA LEU A 102 25.34 1.84 -6.39
C LEU A 102 26.16 2.06 -5.11
N ILE A 103 25.63 2.84 -4.16
CA ILE A 103 26.26 3.04 -2.85
C ILE A 103 25.75 1.96 -1.88
N PRO A 104 26.62 1.03 -1.42
CA PRO A 104 26.19 -0.01 -0.49
C PRO A 104 25.73 0.59 0.84
N PHE A 105 24.75 -0.06 1.48
CA PHE A 105 24.08 0.34 2.73
C PHE A 105 23.25 1.64 2.66
N LEU A 106 23.85 2.76 2.23
CA LEU A 106 23.16 4.05 2.11
C LEU A 106 22.14 4.06 0.97
N GLY A 107 22.48 3.42 -0.15
CA GLY A 107 21.61 3.34 -1.32
C GLY A 107 20.25 2.72 -1.02
N PRO A 108 20.21 1.48 -0.47
CA PRO A 108 18.96 0.85 -0.06
C PRO A 108 18.13 1.69 0.91
N PHE A 109 18.78 2.36 1.87
CA PHE A 109 18.09 3.23 2.82
C PHE A 109 17.42 4.43 2.14
N LEU A 110 18.14 5.14 1.26
CA LEU A 110 17.57 6.26 0.50
C LEU A 110 16.46 5.83 -0.45
N VAL A 111 16.59 4.66 -1.07
CA VAL A 111 15.57 4.08 -1.94
C VAL A 111 14.29 3.76 -1.16
N ILE A 112 14.40 3.31 0.09
CA ILE A 112 13.25 3.14 0.98
C ILE A 112 12.52 4.47 1.16
N LEU A 113 13.24 5.55 1.48
CA LEU A 113 12.62 6.88 1.67
C LEU A 113 11.91 7.36 0.39
N ILE A 114 12.55 7.24 -0.78
CA ILE A 114 11.96 7.66 -2.06
C ILE A 114 10.67 6.88 -2.39
N ARG A 115 10.61 5.61 -2.01
CA ARG A 115 9.48 4.71 -2.34
C ARG A 115 8.40 4.68 -1.24
N ALA A 116 8.74 5.12 -0.03
CA ALA A 116 7.92 5.00 1.18
C ALA A 116 6.49 5.49 0.97
N GLN A 117 6.31 6.75 0.57
CA GLN A 117 4.97 7.33 0.42
C GLN A 117 4.05 6.50 -0.48
N ARG A 118 4.55 6.05 -1.64
CA ARG A 118 3.75 5.25 -2.58
C ARG A 118 3.51 3.84 -2.04
N SER A 119 4.49 3.26 -1.34
CA SER A 119 4.36 1.96 -0.70
C SER A 119 3.29 1.99 0.40
N GLY A 120 3.39 2.93 1.33
CA GLY A 120 2.43 3.10 2.43
C GLY A 120 1.01 3.34 1.92
N PHE A 121 0.84 4.23 0.93
CA PHE A 121 -0.46 4.46 0.30
C PHE A 121 -1.03 3.21 -0.38
N ASN A 122 -0.19 2.39 -1.01
CA ASN A 122 -0.63 1.15 -1.65
C ASN A 122 -1.21 0.14 -0.65
N LYS A 123 -0.73 0.13 0.61
CA LYS A 123 -1.26 -0.76 1.65
C LYS A 123 -2.72 -0.42 2.01
N HIS A 124 -3.14 0.84 1.86
CA HIS A 124 -4.54 1.29 2.05
C HIS A 124 -5.44 1.14 0.82
N LYS A 125 -4.97 0.54 -0.29
CA LYS A 125 -5.84 0.30 -1.46
C LYS A 125 -7.09 -0.50 -1.13
N ARG A 126 -6.98 -1.51 -0.25
CA ARG A 126 -8.15 -2.29 0.15
C ARG A 126 -9.15 -1.44 0.93
N TYR A 127 -8.69 -0.60 1.85
CA TYR A 127 -9.52 0.37 2.56
C TYR A 127 -10.28 1.30 1.60
N PHE A 128 -9.59 1.93 0.65
CA PHE A 128 -10.26 2.81 -0.33
C PHE A 128 -11.30 2.08 -1.18
N HIS A 129 -11.05 0.80 -1.46
CA HIS A 129 -12.02 -0.06 -2.13
C HIS A 129 -13.24 -0.36 -1.24
N LEU A 130 -13.05 -0.60 0.06
CA LEU A 130 -14.16 -0.81 1.01
C LEU A 130 -14.99 0.46 1.24
N LYS A 131 -14.37 1.64 1.24
CA LYS A 131 -15.02 2.96 1.22
C LYS A 131 -15.78 3.25 -0.09
N GLY A 132 -15.50 2.49 -1.15
CA GLY A 132 -16.09 2.73 -2.47
C GLY A 132 -15.58 3.99 -3.17
N TYR A 133 -14.42 4.51 -2.78
CA TYR A 133 -13.92 5.79 -3.29
C TYR A 133 -13.70 5.81 -4.81
N SER A 134 -13.98 6.97 -5.39
CA SER A 134 -13.68 7.29 -6.78
C SER A 134 -12.20 7.66 -6.96
N ASN A 135 -11.72 7.63 -8.19
CA ASN A 135 -10.33 8.03 -8.50
C ASN A 135 -10.02 9.49 -8.10
N ALA A 136 -11.04 10.38 -8.11
CA ALA A 136 -10.89 11.76 -7.65
C ALA A 136 -10.66 11.84 -6.14
N GLN A 137 -11.45 11.10 -5.37
CA GLN A 137 -11.35 11.02 -3.91
C GLN A 137 -10.01 10.41 -3.48
N VAL A 138 -9.57 9.34 -4.13
CA VAL A 138 -8.26 8.71 -3.87
C VAL A 138 -7.12 9.68 -4.18
N PHE A 139 -7.23 10.46 -5.25
CA PHE A 139 -6.23 11.49 -5.60
C PHE A 139 -6.20 12.65 -4.59
N TYR A 140 -7.37 13.07 -4.09
CA TYR A 140 -7.46 14.06 -3.02
C TYR A 140 -6.74 13.59 -1.74
N ILE A 141 -6.97 12.34 -1.33
CA ILE A 141 -6.26 11.74 -0.17
C ILE A 141 -4.75 11.66 -0.43
N TRP A 142 -4.35 11.26 -1.64
CA TRP A 142 -2.95 11.20 -2.03
C TRP A 142 -2.24 12.56 -1.89
N ILE A 143 -2.91 13.66 -2.24
CA ILE A 143 -2.34 15.01 -2.12
C ILE A 143 -2.30 15.48 -0.67
N ASN A 144 -3.36 15.26 0.10
CA ASN A 144 -3.51 15.85 1.43
C ASN A 144 -2.84 15.05 2.55
N SER A 145 -2.58 13.75 2.35
CA SER A 145 -2.06 12.87 3.40
C SER A 145 -0.64 12.35 3.11
N LYS A 146 0.14 13.05 2.27
CA LYS A 146 1.48 12.61 1.82
C LYS A 146 2.41 12.26 2.98
N ALA A 147 2.48 13.12 4.00
CA ALA A 147 3.38 12.94 5.13
C ALA A 147 3.04 11.70 5.96
N ILE A 148 1.76 11.48 6.28
CA ILE A 148 1.34 10.34 7.10
C ILE A 148 1.61 9.02 6.35
N TYR A 149 1.27 8.97 5.06
CA TYR A 149 1.57 7.81 4.22
C TYR A 149 3.07 7.61 3.97
N PHE A 150 3.87 8.67 4.02
CA PHE A 150 5.32 8.59 3.97
C PHE A 150 5.86 7.88 5.21
N PHE A 151 5.53 8.34 6.42
CA PHE A 151 6.00 7.69 7.66
C PHE A 151 5.54 6.24 7.77
N PHE A 152 4.26 5.96 7.48
CA PHE A 152 3.77 4.59 7.43
C PHE A 152 4.53 3.75 6.40
N GLY A 153 4.81 4.32 5.23
CA GLY A 153 5.61 3.70 4.19
C GLY A 153 7.05 3.40 4.61
N VAL A 154 7.70 4.32 5.32
CA VAL A 154 9.07 4.14 5.83
C VAL A 154 9.10 2.98 6.81
N THR A 155 8.21 2.98 7.80
CA THR A 155 8.14 1.91 8.81
C THR A 155 7.90 0.56 8.14
N THR A 156 6.86 0.45 7.30
CA THR A 156 6.53 -0.81 6.63
C THR A 156 7.67 -1.34 5.76
N LEU A 157 8.34 -0.47 4.99
CA LEU A 157 9.47 -0.86 4.14
C LEU A 157 10.73 -1.22 4.93
N LEU A 158 11.01 -0.55 6.05
CA LEU A 158 12.13 -0.90 6.92
C LEU A 158 11.93 -2.30 7.51
N LEU A 159 10.72 -2.60 8.01
CA LEU A 159 10.38 -3.92 8.53
C LEU A 159 10.50 -5.00 7.43
N GLU A 160 10.03 -4.71 6.21
CA GLU A 160 10.11 -5.62 5.06
C GLU A 160 11.55 -5.81 4.54
N SER A 161 12.47 -4.90 4.88
CA SER A 161 13.87 -4.95 4.44
C SER A 161 14.74 -5.90 5.27
N ILE A 162 14.23 -6.39 6.40
CA ILE A 162 14.93 -7.36 7.24
C ILE A 162 15.01 -8.71 6.50
N PRO A 163 16.21 -9.24 6.22
CA PRO A 163 16.35 -10.53 5.55
C PRO A 163 15.74 -11.64 6.41
N PHE A 164 15.28 -12.73 5.76
CA PHE A 164 14.59 -13.87 6.37
C PHE A 164 13.19 -13.57 6.95
N VAL A 165 13.06 -12.53 7.78
CA VAL A 165 11.83 -12.21 8.53
C VAL A 165 10.91 -11.22 7.79
N GLY A 166 11.45 -10.48 6.81
CA GLY A 166 10.71 -9.45 6.05
C GLY A 166 9.39 -9.93 5.45
N TYR A 167 9.30 -11.20 5.03
CA TYR A 167 8.06 -11.79 4.50
C TYR A 167 6.94 -11.87 5.55
N LEU A 168 7.27 -12.14 6.83
CA LEU A 168 6.29 -12.15 7.92
C LEU A 168 5.79 -10.73 8.22
N PHE A 169 6.67 -9.74 8.09
CA PHE A 169 6.31 -8.34 8.27
C PHE A 169 5.34 -7.83 7.20
N ILE A 170 5.24 -8.45 6.02
CA ILE A 170 4.22 -8.09 5.04
C ILE A 170 2.80 -8.32 5.60
N PHE A 171 2.59 -9.43 6.32
CA PHE A 171 1.32 -9.73 6.98
C PHE A 171 1.07 -8.78 8.15
N THR A 172 2.08 -8.55 8.98
CA THR A 172 2.00 -7.60 10.10
C THR A 172 1.66 -6.18 9.61
N ASN A 173 2.27 -5.74 8.53
CA ASN A 173 1.98 -4.45 7.88
C ASN A 173 0.55 -4.38 7.35
N ALA A 174 -0.01 -5.49 6.87
CA ALA A 174 -1.42 -5.55 6.45
C ALA A 174 -2.39 -5.50 7.64
N VAL A 175 -2.06 -6.17 8.76
CA VAL A 175 -2.80 -6.02 10.03
C VAL A 175 -2.76 -4.57 10.51
N GLY A 176 -1.57 -3.96 10.58
CA GLY A 176 -1.41 -2.56 11.00
C GLY A 176 -2.15 -1.57 10.10
N ALA A 177 -2.12 -1.78 8.78
CA ALA A 177 -2.92 -1.00 7.83
C ALA A 177 -4.43 -1.14 8.08
N ALA A 178 -4.91 -2.35 8.42
CA ALA A 178 -6.32 -2.59 8.72
C ALA A 178 -6.75 -1.94 10.05
N PHE A 179 -5.91 -2.01 11.08
CA PHE A 179 -6.14 -1.31 12.35
C PHE A 179 -6.19 0.20 12.14
N TRP A 180 -5.20 0.76 11.45
CA TRP A 180 -5.16 2.20 11.15
C TRP A 180 -6.39 2.64 10.35
N ALA A 181 -6.81 1.86 9.35
CA ALA A 181 -8.07 2.11 8.64
C ALA A 181 -9.30 2.09 9.56
N GLY A 182 -9.38 1.14 10.49
CA GLY A 182 -10.45 1.09 11.49
C GLY A 182 -10.45 2.29 12.45
N ASP A 183 -9.27 2.77 12.85
CA ASP A 183 -9.15 3.96 13.70
C ASP A 183 -9.60 5.22 12.94
N ILE A 184 -9.26 5.34 11.66
CA ILE A 184 -9.77 6.41 10.80
C ILE A 184 -11.30 6.39 10.76
N GLU A 185 -11.92 5.22 10.59
CA GLU A 185 -13.38 5.09 10.59
C GLU A 185 -14.00 5.52 11.93
N LYS A 186 -13.43 5.09 13.06
CA LYS A 186 -13.91 5.48 14.40
C LYS A 186 -13.83 6.99 14.61
N GLN A 187 -12.73 7.61 14.19
CA GLN A 187 -12.55 9.06 14.26
C GLN A 187 -13.55 9.79 13.36
N MET A 188 -13.77 9.31 12.13
CA MET A 188 -14.76 9.87 11.20
C MET A 188 -16.18 9.77 11.76
N HIS A 189 -16.57 8.61 12.30
CA HIS A 189 -17.87 8.43 12.94
C HIS A 189 -18.07 9.40 14.10
N SER A 190 -17.06 9.57 14.96
CA SER A 190 -17.12 10.51 16.08
C SER A 190 -17.27 11.97 15.62
N GLN A 191 -16.64 12.35 14.51
CA GLN A 191 -16.77 13.68 13.92
C GLN A 191 -18.17 13.92 13.32
N LEU A 192 -18.71 12.91 12.64
CA LEU A 192 -20.08 12.98 12.09
C LEU A 192 -21.09 13.17 13.21
N THR A 193 -21.03 12.33 14.24
CA THR A 193 -21.91 12.42 15.42
C THR A 193 -21.84 13.79 16.09
N LYS A 194 -20.64 14.34 16.33
CA LYS A 194 -20.49 15.69 16.90
C LYS A 194 -21.08 16.79 16.02
N LYS A 195 -20.94 16.66 14.70
CA LYS A 195 -21.47 17.64 13.75
C LYS A 195 -23.00 17.64 13.71
N ASP A 196 -23.62 16.48 13.88
CA ASP A 196 -25.07 16.35 13.93
C ASP A 196 -25.62 16.99 15.21
N PHE A 197 -25.05 16.70 16.39
CA PHE A 197 -25.43 17.35 17.65
C PHE A 197 -25.30 18.89 17.62
N SER A 198 -24.23 19.42 17.03
CA SER A 198 -24.03 20.87 16.92
C SER A 198 -25.03 21.55 15.96
N LYS A 199 -25.62 20.81 15.02
CA LYS A 199 -26.68 21.35 14.17
C LYS A 199 -28.01 21.42 14.91
N ASP A 200 -28.31 20.41 15.73
CA ASP A 200 -29.55 20.34 16.50
C ASP A 200 -29.61 21.46 17.57
N GLU A 201 -28.49 21.75 18.24
CA GLU A 201 -28.39 22.88 19.19
C GLU A 201 -28.61 24.27 18.53
N LYS A 202 -28.32 24.41 17.23
CA LYS A 202 -28.49 25.69 16.52
C LYS A 202 -29.91 25.90 15.98
N GLN A 203 -30.77 24.89 16.08
CA GLN A 203 -32.16 24.94 15.62
C GLN A 203 -33.16 25.18 16.77
N ILE A 204 -32.68 25.22 18.02
CA ILE A 204 -33.43 25.58 19.24
C ILE A 204 -33.05 27.01 19.62
#